data_AF-A0A6T7QBA2-F1
#
_entry.id   AF-A0A6T7QBA2-F1
#
_cell.length_a   1.000
_cell.length_b   1.000
_cell.length_c   1.000
_cell.angle_alpha   90.00
_cell.angle_beta   90.00
_cell.angle_gamma   90.00
#
_symmetry.space_group_name_H-M   'P 1'
#
loop_
_entity.id
_entity.type
_entity.pdbx_description
1 polymer ?
#
loop_
_entity_poly.entity_id
_entity_poly.type
_entity_poly.pdbx_seq_one_letter_code
_entity_poly.pdbx_strand_id
1 'polypeptide(L)'
;ASSPDARHPQRTTPTGIYQAGCGLDSTLCAFGHDEYMYQVLAQSAGVTLPKEALSVVRYHSLYPWHEQGGYSELENDHDRCVKGWVKLFNQHDLYTKRDTVYSEAEIVEMREYYGAIADKYLPAALDF
;
A
#
# COMPACT_ATOMS: atom_id res chain seq x y z
N ALA A 1 17.56 -14.98 -15.66
CA ALA A 1 16.34 -14.84 -14.84
C ALA A 1 15.51 -16.12 -14.97
N SER A 2 15.05 -16.71 -13.86
CA SER A 2 14.27 -17.96 -13.83
C SER A 2 12.76 -17.76 -13.96
N SER A 3 12.28 -16.52 -13.91
CA SER A 3 10.86 -16.23 -14.13
C SER A 3 10.44 -16.61 -15.56
N PRO A 4 9.33 -17.35 -15.73
CA PRO A 4 8.80 -17.65 -17.07
C PRO A 4 8.42 -16.37 -17.84
N ASP A 5 8.01 -15.32 -17.12
CA ASP A 5 7.62 -14.04 -17.71
C ASP A 5 8.78 -13.26 -18.30
N ALA A 6 9.99 -13.46 -17.79
CA ALA A 6 11.17 -12.75 -18.27
C ALA A 6 11.52 -13.05 -19.74
N ARG A 7 10.92 -14.10 -20.32
CA ARG A 7 11.06 -14.48 -21.74
C ARG A 7 9.79 -14.26 -22.55
N HIS A 8 8.72 -13.73 -21.94
CA HIS A 8 7.45 -13.54 -22.60
C HIS A 8 7.50 -12.25 -23.45
N PRO A 9 7.29 -12.32 -24.78
CA PRO A 9 7.55 -11.18 -25.68
C PRO A 9 6.67 -9.95 -25.38
N GLN A 10 5.48 -10.15 -24.82
CA GLN A 10 4.59 -9.05 -24.42
C GLN A 10 4.95 -8.42 -23.06
N ARG A 11 5.86 -9.01 -22.28
CA ARG A 11 6.23 -8.54 -20.92
C ARG A 11 7.65 -7.94 -20.87
N THR A 12 8.36 -7.95 -22.00
CA THR A 12 9.73 -7.44 -22.12
C THR A 12 9.81 -6.01 -22.67
N THR A 13 8.68 -5.38 -22.96
CA THR A 13 8.59 -3.95 -23.34
C THR A 13 8.53 -3.08 -22.06
N PRO A 14 8.83 -1.76 -22.13
CA PRO A 14 8.80 -0.89 -20.96
C PRO A 14 7.45 -0.90 -20.21
N THR A 15 6.33 -0.92 -20.91
CA THR A 15 4.99 -0.99 -20.29
C THR A 15 4.45 -2.43 -20.21
N GLY A 16 5.17 -3.42 -20.75
CA GLY A 16 4.72 -4.80 -20.82
C GLY A 16 3.33 -4.93 -21.45
N ILE A 17 2.42 -5.51 -20.67
CA ILE A 17 1.01 -5.76 -21.04
C ILE A 17 0.10 -4.55 -20.76
N TYR A 18 0.65 -3.44 -20.25
CA TYR A 18 -0.12 -2.28 -19.82
C TYR A 18 -0.08 -1.14 -20.85
N GLN A 19 -1.12 -0.32 -20.82
CA GLN A 19 -1.15 0.94 -21.53
C GLN A 19 -0.38 2.00 -20.72
N ALA A 20 0.39 2.85 -21.41
CA ALA A 20 1.07 3.97 -20.77
C ALA A 20 0.06 4.91 -20.06
N GLY A 21 0.36 5.31 -18.83
CA GLY A 21 -0.47 6.19 -18.02
C GLY A 21 -1.82 5.58 -17.59
N CYS A 22 -1.97 4.25 -17.62
CA CYS A 22 -3.23 3.60 -17.22
C CYS A 22 -3.57 3.74 -15.73
N GLY A 23 -2.62 4.19 -14.93
CA GLY A 23 -2.72 4.26 -13.48
C GLY A 23 -2.32 2.95 -12.82
N LEU A 24 -1.68 3.04 -11.66
CA LEU A 24 -1.24 1.85 -10.92
C LEU A 24 -2.41 0.96 -10.47
N ASP A 25 -3.59 1.54 -10.23
CA ASP A 25 -4.81 0.78 -9.93
C ASP A 25 -5.23 -0.17 -11.06
N SER A 26 -4.81 0.11 -12.30
CA SER A 26 -5.06 -0.71 -13.50
C SER A 26 -3.94 -1.72 -13.79
N THR A 27 -2.97 -1.86 -12.87
CA THR A 27 -1.82 -2.76 -13.04
C THR A 27 -1.90 -3.93 -12.06
N LEU A 28 -1.23 -5.02 -12.40
CA LEU A 28 -1.01 -6.12 -11.47
C LEU A 28 0.34 -5.91 -10.78
N CYS A 29 0.30 -5.73 -9.47
CA CYS A 29 1.49 -5.79 -8.62
C CYS A 29 1.77 -7.24 -8.20
N ALA A 30 3.00 -7.51 -7.76
CA ALA A 30 3.29 -8.80 -7.13
C ALA A 30 2.39 -8.97 -5.89
N PHE A 31 1.63 -10.06 -5.85
CA PHE A 31 0.68 -10.29 -4.77
C PHE A 31 1.41 -10.42 -3.42
N GLY A 32 0.89 -9.75 -2.40
CA GLY A 32 1.49 -9.66 -1.07
C GLY A 32 0.54 -9.01 -0.07
N HIS A 33 1.06 -8.62 1.09
CA HIS A 33 0.26 -8.02 2.16
C HIS A 33 -0.36 -6.68 1.76
N ASP A 34 0.32 -5.89 0.92
CA ASP A 34 -0.19 -4.63 0.36
C ASP A 34 -1.54 -4.81 -0.33
N GLU A 35 -1.59 -5.64 -1.39
CA GLU A 35 -2.82 -5.86 -2.17
C GLU A 35 -3.88 -6.58 -1.35
N TYR A 36 -3.48 -7.57 -0.52
CA TYR A 36 -4.43 -8.28 0.35
C TYR A 36 -5.13 -7.33 1.32
N MET A 37 -4.37 -6.52 2.07
CA MET A 37 -4.94 -5.61 3.07
C MET A 37 -5.74 -4.49 2.41
N TYR A 38 -5.31 -3.99 1.26
CA TYR A 38 -6.09 -3.06 0.46
C TYR A 38 -7.46 -3.65 0.09
N GLN A 39 -7.51 -4.89 -0.40
CA GLN A 39 -8.78 -5.53 -0.77
C GLN A 39 -9.69 -5.74 0.45
N VAL A 40 -9.15 -6.22 1.58
CA VAL A 40 -9.92 -6.37 2.84
C VAL A 40 -10.55 -5.03 3.25
N LEU A 41 -9.77 -3.95 3.27
CA LEU A 41 -10.25 -2.63 3.66
C LEU A 41 -11.22 -2.03 2.65
N ALA A 42 -10.97 -2.18 1.35
CA ALA A 42 -11.79 -1.59 0.30
C ALA A 42 -13.13 -2.31 0.11
N GLN A 43 -13.20 -3.62 0.39
CA GLN A 43 -14.41 -4.42 0.23
C GLN A 43 -15.25 -4.51 1.52
N SER A 44 -14.65 -4.28 2.69
CA SER A 44 -15.37 -4.32 3.97
C SER A 44 -16.36 -3.15 4.09
N ALA A 45 -17.64 -3.48 4.20
CA ALA A 45 -18.69 -2.48 4.39
C ALA A 45 -18.50 -1.71 5.72
N GLY A 46 -18.58 -0.39 5.66
CA GLY A 46 -18.44 0.49 6.83
C GLY A 46 -17.01 0.99 7.08
N VAL A 47 -16.02 0.58 6.28
CA VAL A 47 -14.71 1.25 6.29
C VAL A 47 -14.87 2.67 5.72
N THR A 48 -14.37 3.65 6.46
CA THR A 48 -14.47 5.09 6.10
C THR A 48 -13.11 5.77 5.97
N LEU A 49 -12.04 4.97 5.77
CA LEU A 49 -10.72 5.49 5.48
C LEU A 49 -10.71 6.34 4.20
N PRO A 50 -9.95 7.46 4.16
CA PRO A 50 -9.80 8.24 2.95
C PRO A 50 -9.04 7.43 1.87
N LYS A 51 -9.26 7.78 0.61
CA LYS A 51 -8.66 7.06 -0.54
C LYS A 51 -7.14 7.04 -0.47
N GLU A 52 -6.53 8.14 -0.02
CA GLU A 52 -5.09 8.27 0.16
C GLU A 52 -4.54 7.26 1.17
N ALA A 53 -5.28 6.97 2.25
CA ALA A 53 -4.87 5.94 3.22
C ALA A 53 -4.91 4.54 2.60
N LEU A 54 -5.92 4.25 1.78
CA LEU A 54 -5.98 2.99 1.04
C LEU A 54 -4.84 2.87 0.04
N SER A 55 -4.49 3.95 -0.68
CA SER A 55 -3.33 3.98 -1.57
C SER A 55 -2.01 3.76 -0.82
N VAL A 56 -1.86 4.33 0.38
CA VAL A 56 -0.71 4.07 1.25
C VAL A 56 -0.61 2.60 1.60
N VAL A 57 -1.69 1.97 2.08
CA VAL A 57 -1.70 0.52 2.37
C VAL A 57 -1.34 -0.29 1.13
N ARG A 58 -1.89 0.06 -0.04
CA ARG A 58 -1.71 -0.70 -1.29
C ARG A 58 -0.31 -0.60 -1.90
N TYR A 59 0.43 0.46 -1.62
CA TYR A 59 1.68 0.75 -2.34
C TYR A 59 2.90 1.01 -1.46
N HIS A 60 2.80 0.87 -0.12
CA HIS A 60 3.92 1.12 0.79
C HIS A 60 5.12 0.17 0.60
N SER A 61 4.93 -0.99 -0.03
CA SER A 61 6.04 -1.90 -0.39
C SER A 61 6.57 -1.70 -1.80
N LEU A 62 5.97 -0.81 -2.61
CA LEU A 62 6.34 -0.60 -4.01
C LEU A 62 7.54 0.38 -4.16
N TYR A 63 8.66 0.04 -3.51
CA TYR A 63 9.88 0.85 -3.48
C TYR A 63 10.41 1.29 -4.86
N PRO A 64 10.37 0.45 -5.91
CA PRO A 64 10.81 0.89 -7.22
C PRO A 64 10.02 2.12 -7.71
N TRP A 65 8.72 2.20 -7.37
CA TRP A 65 7.88 3.34 -7.73
C TRP A 65 8.08 4.54 -6.81
N HIS A 66 7.84 4.36 -5.50
CA HIS A 66 7.78 5.51 -4.60
C HIS A 66 9.16 6.06 -4.24
N GLU A 67 10.24 5.27 -4.30
CA GLU A 67 11.59 5.74 -3.95
C GLU A 67 12.53 5.85 -5.17
N GLN A 68 12.48 4.89 -6.09
CA GLN A 68 13.49 4.75 -7.15
C GLN A 68 13.06 5.35 -8.50
N GLY A 69 11.83 5.86 -8.61
CA GLY A 69 11.33 6.51 -9.83
C GLY A 69 10.99 5.55 -10.98
N GLY A 70 10.96 4.25 -10.73
CA GLY A 70 10.47 3.25 -11.67
C GLY A 70 8.96 3.34 -11.89
N TYR A 71 8.48 2.72 -12.96
CA TYR A 71 7.06 2.64 -13.35
C TYR A 71 6.40 4.00 -13.67
N SER A 72 7.19 5.06 -13.87
CA SER A 72 6.70 6.40 -14.21
C SER A 72 5.83 6.43 -15.48
N GLU A 73 6.10 5.52 -16.41
CA GLU A 73 5.35 5.33 -17.66
C GLU A 73 3.93 4.78 -17.44
N LEU A 74 3.62 4.23 -16.26
CA LEU A 74 2.29 3.72 -15.91
C LEU A 74 1.48 4.71 -15.07
N GLU A 75 2.12 5.73 -14.49
CA GLU A 75 1.50 6.68 -13.56
C GLU A 75 0.48 7.61 -14.23
N ASN A 76 -0.68 7.75 -13.58
CA ASN A 76 -1.65 8.80 -13.86
C ASN A 76 -1.53 9.97 -12.85
N ASP A 77 -2.42 10.96 -12.96
CA ASP A 77 -2.40 12.14 -12.07
C ASP A 77 -2.73 11.79 -10.62
N HIS A 78 -3.55 10.77 -10.38
CA HIS A 78 -3.86 10.29 -9.04
C HIS A 78 -2.61 9.68 -8.40
N ASP A 79 -1.90 8.80 -9.11
CA ASP A 79 -0.66 8.17 -8.62
C ASP A 79 0.39 9.23 -8.25
N ARG A 80 0.56 10.24 -9.10
CA ARG A 80 1.46 11.37 -8.85
C ARG A 80 1.09 12.14 -7.58
N CYS A 81 -0.21 12.33 -7.34
CA CYS A 81 -0.72 12.99 -6.13
C CYS A 81 -0.46 12.15 -4.88
N VAL A 82 -0.82 10.86 -4.90
CA VAL A 82 -0.72 9.99 -3.71
C VAL A 82 0.70 9.55 -3.39
N LYS A 83 1.63 9.56 -4.34
CA LYS A 83 3.05 9.24 -4.12
C LYS A 83 3.67 10.03 -2.97
N GLY A 84 3.27 11.30 -2.78
CA GLY A 84 3.72 12.12 -1.65
C GLY A 84 3.31 11.54 -0.30
N TRP A 85 2.08 11.03 -0.19
CA TRP A 85 1.57 10.38 1.02
C TRP A 85 2.28 9.05 1.29
N VAL A 86 2.55 8.26 0.25
CA VAL A 86 3.30 7.00 0.38
C VAL A 86 4.72 7.25 0.87
N LYS A 87 5.41 8.25 0.31
CA LYS A 87 6.74 8.66 0.79
C LYS A 87 6.73 9.12 2.24
N LEU A 88 5.74 9.91 2.64
CA LEU A 88 5.61 10.37 4.02
C LEU A 88 5.41 9.18 4.98
N PHE A 89 4.50 8.27 4.65
CA PHE A 89 4.27 7.05 5.44
C PHE A 89 5.54 6.19 5.53
N ASN A 90 6.26 6.02 4.42
CA ASN A 90 7.47 5.20 4.36
C ASN A 90 8.56 5.64 5.35
N GLN A 91 8.65 6.94 5.65
CA GLN A 91 9.58 7.43 6.68
C GLN A 91 9.26 6.83 8.05
N HIS A 92 7.98 6.69 8.37
CA HIS A 92 7.55 6.11 9.63
C HIS A 92 7.67 4.58 9.61
N ASP A 93 7.23 3.91 8.54
CA ASP A 93 7.38 2.45 8.41
C ASP A 93 8.86 2.02 8.52
N LEU A 94 9.77 2.70 7.82
CA LEU A 94 11.16 2.30 7.78
C LEU A 94 11.93 2.68 9.05
N TYR A 95 11.82 3.92 9.50
CA TYR A 95 12.75 4.48 10.51
C TYR A 95 12.24 4.40 11.95
N THR A 96 11.01 3.96 12.20
CA THR A 96 10.51 3.73 13.57
C THR A 96 10.76 2.30 14.06
N LYS A 97 11.29 1.41 13.21
CA LYS A 97 11.65 0.04 13.57
C LYS A 97 12.73 0.05 14.67
N ARG A 98 12.36 -0.45 15.85
CA ARG A 98 13.22 -0.49 17.05
C ARG A 98 12.85 -1.67 17.92
N ASP A 99 13.84 -2.26 18.59
CA ASP A 99 13.66 -3.37 19.54
C ASP A 99 13.16 -2.86 20.91
N THR A 100 12.19 -1.95 20.91
CA THR A 100 11.61 -1.41 22.14
C THR A 100 10.66 -2.43 22.75
N VAL A 101 10.94 -2.81 23.99
CA VAL A 101 10.04 -3.58 24.83
C VAL A 101 9.19 -2.61 25.63
N TYR A 102 7.88 -2.64 25.40
CA TYR A 102 6.91 -1.84 26.16
C TYR A 102 6.43 -2.61 27.39
N SER A 103 6.13 -1.89 28.45
CA SER A 103 5.45 -2.43 29.64
C SER A 103 3.98 -2.76 29.33
N GLU A 104 3.37 -3.61 30.16
CA GLU A 104 1.94 -3.93 30.03
C GLU A 104 1.06 -2.67 30.10
N ALA A 105 1.41 -1.71 30.95
CA ALA A 105 0.68 -0.46 31.09
C ALA A 105 0.71 0.39 29.80
N GLU A 106 1.87 0.49 29.14
CA GLU A 106 2.01 1.20 27.86
C GLU A 106 1.21 0.49 26.74
N ILE A 107 1.18 -0.85 26.74
CA ILE A 107 0.39 -1.61 25.77
C ILE A 107 -1.11 -1.37 25.95
N VAL A 108 -1.61 -1.29 27.19
CA VAL A 108 -3.00 -0.95 27.47
C VAL A 108 -3.34 0.46 27.00
N GLU A 109 -2.51 1.45 27.33
CA GLU A 109 -2.71 2.84 26.89
C GLU A 109 -2.72 2.96 25.36
N MET A 110 -1.77 2.32 24.69
CA MET A 110 -1.74 2.28 23.22
C MET A 110 -2.99 1.62 22.64
N ARG A 111 -3.45 0.50 23.22
CA ARG A 111 -4.65 -0.20 22.75
C ARG A 111 -5.89 0.68 22.87
N GLU A 112 -6.04 1.41 23.97
CA GLU A 112 -7.15 2.35 24.15
C GLU A 112 -7.10 3.47 23.11
N TYR A 113 -5.92 4.07 22.91
CA TYR A 113 -5.74 5.14 21.93
C TYR A 113 -6.01 4.68 20.49
N TYR A 114 -5.38 3.60 20.04
CA TYR A 114 -5.55 3.09 18.68
C TYR A 114 -6.91 2.44 18.47
N GLY A 115 -7.52 1.86 19.52
CA GLY A 115 -8.88 1.34 19.49
C GLY A 115 -9.90 2.41 19.14
N ALA A 116 -9.83 3.58 19.78
CA ALA A 116 -10.71 4.71 19.46
C ALA A 116 -10.55 5.22 18.00
N ILE A 117 -9.34 5.14 17.46
CA ILE A 117 -9.08 5.48 16.05
C ILE A 117 -9.67 4.40 15.13
N ALA A 118 -9.48 3.12 15.47
CA ALA A 118 -10.04 2.00 14.71
C ALA A 118 -11.57 2.08 14.68
N ASP A 119 -12.23 2.27 15.81
CA ASP A 119 -13.70 2.39 15.92
C ASP A 119 -14.26 3.55 15.09
N LYS A 120 -13.47 4.61 14.89
CA LYS A 120 -13.86 5.75 14.05
C LYS A 120 -13.89 5.40 12.57
N TYR A 121 -12.94 4.58 12.09
CA TYR A 121 -12.72 4.37 10.66
C TYR A 121 -13.06 2.97 10.15
N LEU A 122 -13.15 1.99 11.04
CA LEU A 122 -13.37 0.59 10.73
C LEU A 122 -14.67 0.09 11.38
N PRO A 123 -15.40 -0.83 10.73
CA PRO A 123 -16.50 -1.54 11.35
C PRO A 123 -16.00 -2.47 12.47
N ALA A 124 -16.92 -2.95 13.31
CA ALA A 124 -16.59 -3.90 14.39
C ALA A 124 -15.96 -5.22 13.90
N ALA A 125 -16.18 -5.58 12.64
CA ALA A 125 -15.55 -6.72 11.98
C ALA A 125 -15.27 -6.40 10.51
N LEU A 126 -14.09 -6.79 10.04
CA LEU A 126 -13.70 -6.77 8.62
C LEU A 126 -14.01 -8.13 7.97
N ASP A 127 -14.10 -8.16 6.66
CA ASP A 127 -14.26 -9.38 5.86
C ASP A 127 -12.88 -9.79 5.29
N PHE A 128 -12.27 -10.85 5.84
CA PHE A 128 -10.87 -11.22 5.60
C PHE A 128 -10.61 -12.71 5.46
#